data_AF-A0A2K2TWF6-F1
#
_entry.id   AF-A0A2K2TWF6-F1
#
_cell.length_a   1.000
_cell.length_b   1.000
_cell.length_c   1.000
_cell.angle_alpha   90.00
_cell.angle_beta   90.00
_cell.angle_gamma   90.00
#
_symmetry.space_group_name_H-M   'P 1'
#
loop_
_entity.id
_entity.type
_entity.pdbx_description
1 polymer ?
#
loop_
_entity_poly.entity_id
_entity_poly.type
_entity_poly.pdbx_seq_one_letter_code
_entity_poly.pdbx_strand_id
1 'polypeptide(L)'
;MKKQLKLILCLSAVLLGIICAALILFFTSPKQRLGRQMTLGAKYLTENNYEEAVIAFTAAIEIAPRAAEAYIGRAEAYMGLAAAPENTSTAGPEQWYADAENDYLTALSIDESIGEAYYKLAGLYTDQSRLDDLIHILRDGYNATGDEGFRKQLDELDKPAGDDIVQWSDPVMEKMVREAINIESGPVYVKDLDSIWSLDILGDRYIFISKRPENNTTESESNSNWGYRILSRASAGDDNSWKLEAFFSLSEDSEEITVKGNIQNIDSLWYFRDLQTVQIIANHISDVSVLKRLNLISANFWANDITDTSLLEQYNAFKHNPEQFVEIGDIMSSSKN
;
A
#
# COMPACT_ATOMS: atom_id res chain seq x y z
N MET A 1 -75.69 24.23 25.41
CA MET A 1 -74.30 24.40 25.89
C MET A 1 -73.76 23.21 26.68
N LYS A 2 -74.37 22.74 27.79
CA LYS A 2 -73.77 21.67 28.63
C LYS A 2 -73.51 20.32 27.93
N LYS A 3 -74.40 19.87 27.03
CA LYS A 3 -74.21 18.61 26.25
C LYS A 3 -73.06 18.70 25.24
N GLN A 4 -72.97 19.84 24.53
CA GLN A 4 -71.89 20.15 23.59
C GLN A 4 -70.53 20.17 24.30
N LEU A 5 -70.44 20.81 25.47
CA LEU A 5 -69.21 20.86 26.27
C LEU A 5 -68.75 19.47 26.75
N LYS A 6 -69.68 18.62 27.20
CA LYS A 6 -69.37 17.22 27.59
C LYS A 6 -68.86 16.39 26.41
N LEU A 7 -69.42 16.60 25.21
CA LEU A 7 -68.99 15.89 24.01
C LEU A 7 -67.58 16.30 23.58
N ILE A 8 -67.27 17.60 23.61
CA ILE A 8 -65.93 18.13 23.29
C ILE A 8 -64.89 17.59 24.28
N LEU A 9 -65.17 17.61 25.58
CA LEU A 9 -64.28 17.07 26.62
C LEU A 9 -64.03 15.56 26.43
N CYS A 10 -65.06 14.81 26.03
CA CYS A 10 -64.92 13.38 25.75
C CYS A 10 -64.05 13.12 24.52
N LEU A 11 -64.28 13.86 23.42
CA LEU A 11 -63.48 13.75 22.20
C LEU A 11 -62.02 14.16 22.40
N SER A 12 -61.75 15.21 23.19
CA SER A 12 -60.37 15.62 23.52
C SER A 12 -59.65 14.58 24.37
N ALA A 13 -60.35 13.94 25.32
CA ALA A 13 -59.77 12.87 26.14
C ALA A 13 -59.44 11.62 25.31
N VAL A 14 -60.30 11.25 24.37
CA VAL A 14 -60.05 10.14 23.42
C VAL A 14 -58.86 10.46 22.51
N LEU A 15 -58.80 11.67 21.95
CA LEU A 15 -57.69 12.11 21.11
C LEU A 15 -56.36 12.10 21.88
N LEU A 16 -56.34 12.59 23.12
CA LEU A 16 -55.15 12.55 23.98
C LEU A 16 -54.72 11.10 24.27
N GLY A 17 -55.68 10.20 24.53
CA GLY A 17 -55.41 8.77 24.72
C GLY A 17 -54.78 8.12 23.49
N ILE A 18 -55.26 8.44 22.29
CA ILE A 18 -54.70 7.96 21.02
C ILE A 18 -53.28 8.51 20.80
N ILE A 19 -53.05 9.79 21.09
CA ILE A 19 -51.72 10.41 20.99
C ILE A 19 -50.74 9.75 21.98
N CYS A 20 -51.15 9.54 23.23
CA CYS A 20 -50.32 8.85 24.22
C CYS A 20 -50.01 7.41 23.81
N ALA A 21 -51.00 6.66 23.30
CA ALA A 21 -50.79 5.30 22.80
C ALA A 21 -49.85 5.27 21.59
N ALA A 22 -50.01 6.20 20.64
CA ALA A 22 -49.14 6.34 19.49
C ALA A 22 -47.69 6.70 19.89
N LEU A 23 -47.51 7.57 20.89
CA LEU A 23 -46.19 7.91 21.43
C LEU A 23 -45.54 6.71 22.12
N ILE A 24 -46.30 5.94 22.92
CA ILE A 24 -45.78 4.72 23.56
C ILE A 24 -45.37 3.69 22.50
N LEU A 25 -46.20 3.45 21.48
CA LEU A 25 -45.89 2.54 20.38
C LEU A 25 -44.67 3.01 19.57
N PHE A 26 -44.51 4.32 19.38
CA PHE A 26 -43.34 4.91 18.73
C PHE A 26 -42.07 4.67 19.56
N PHE A 27 -42.09 5.02 20.86
CA PHE A 27 -40.94 4.87 21.78
C PHE A 27 -40.54 3.43 22.09
N THR A 28 -41.46 2.49 21.92
CA THR A 28 -41.22 1.05 22.13
C THR A 28 -40.89 0.30 20.84
N SER A 29 -40.90 0.98 19.69
CA SER A 29 -40.65 0.34 18.41
C SER A 29 -39.25 -0.28 18.33
N PRO A 30 -39.09 -1.44 17.64
CA PRO A 30 -37.79 -2.09 17.49
C PRO A 30 -36.70 -1.17 16.94
N LYS A 31 -37.05 -0.29 15.97
CA LYS A 31 -36.11 0.67 15.38
C LYS A 31 -35.55 1.66 16.42
N GLN A 32 -36.39 2.18 17.32
CA GLN A 32 -35.92 3.08 18.37
C GLN A 32 -35.14 2.38 19.46
N ARG A 33 -35.55 1.16 19.82
CA ARG A 33 -34.81 0.33 20.77
C ARG A 33 -33.42 -0.01 20.23
N LEU A 34 -33.32 -0.41 18.97
CA LEU A 34 -32.05 -0.64 18.27
C LEU A 34 -31.17 0.60 18.33
N GLY A 35 -31.68 1.76 17.87
CA GLY A 35 -30.91 3.01 17.87
C GLY A 35 -30.39 3.39 19.25
N ARG A 36 -31.20 3.18 20.31
CA ARG A 36 -30.80 3.43 21.69
C ARG A 36 -29.67 2.49 22.15
N GLN A 37 -29.78 1.19 21.86
CA GLN A 37 -28.74 0.23 22.23
C GLN A 37 -27.43 0.49 21.49
N MET A 38 -27.50 0.84 20.21
CA MET A 38 -26.33 1.27 19.43
C MET A 38 -25.66 2.51 20.03
N THR A 39 -26.45 3.54 20.37
CA THR A 39 -25.90 4.76 21.01
C THR A 39 -25.29 4.46 22.37
N LEU A 40 -25.90 3.57 23.14
CA LEU A 40 -25.41 3.19 24.46
C LEU A 40 -24.11 2.38 24.37
N GLY A 41 -24.03 1.39 23.47
CA GLY A 41 -22.82 0.63 23.21
C GLY A 41 -21.65 1.52 22.77
N ALA A 42 -21.90 2.41 21.81
CA ALA A 42 -20.89 3.38 21.37
C ALA A 42 -20.43 4.30 22.51
N LYS A 43 -21.35 4.77 23.36
CA LYS A 43 -21.00 5.56 24.55
C LYS A 43 -20.09 4.76 25.50
N TYR A 44 -20.43 3.51 25.80
CA TYR A 44 -19.63 2.69 26.69
C TYR A 44 -18.24 2.38 26.13
N LEU A 45 -18.10 2.16 24.82
CA LEU A 45 -16.79 2.09 24.15
C LEU A 45 -15.96 3.34 24.40
N THR A 46 -16.53 4.53 24.21
CA THR A 46 -15.80 5.80 24.43
C THR A 46 -15.40 6.03 25.89
N GLU A 47 -16.12 5.42 26.83
CA GLU A 47 -15.82 5.46 28.27
C GLU A 47 -14.90 4.31 28.71
N ASN A 48 -14.45 3.45 27.78
CA ASN A 48 -13.70 2.21 28.03
C ASN A 48 -14.42 1.21 28.96
N ASN A 49 -15.75 1.32 29.06
CA ASN A 49 -16.60 0.41 29.83
C ASN A 49 -17.00 -0.77 28.92
N TYR A 50 -16.03 -1.64 28.64
CA TYR A 50 -16.16 -2.61 27.56
C TYR A 50 -17.20 -3.70 27.85
N GLU A 51 -17.36 -4.17 29.09
CA GLU A 51 -18.38 -5.15 29.46
C GLU A 51 -19.79 -4.60 29.22
N GLU A 52 -20.06 -3.35 29.62
CA GLU A 52 -21.34 -2.70 29.36
C GLU A 52 -21.57 -2.45 27.86
N ALA A 53 -20.51 -2.16 27.11
CA ALA A 53 -20.59 -2.07 25.65
C ALA A 53 -21.00 -3.42 25.03
N VAL A 54 -20.40 -4.53 25.45
CA VAL A 54 -20.76 -5.89 25.00
C VAL A 54 -22.24 -6.18 25.26
N ILE A 55 -22.76 -5.82 26.44
CA ILE A 55 -24.17 -6.02 26.80
C ILE A 55 -25.08 -5.20 25.87
N ALA A 56 -24.78 -3.91 25.66
CA ALA A 56 -25.59 -3.03 24.84
C ALA A 56 -25.62 -3.48 23.36
N PHE A 57 -24.47 -3.83 22.78
CA PHE A 57 -24.40 -4.33 21.41
C PHE A 57 -25.04 -5.70 21.25
N THR A 58 -24.93 -6.59 22.25
CA THR A 58 -25.65 -7.87 22.25
C THR A 58 -27.16 -7.64 22.19
N ALA A 59 -27.69 -6.69 22.99
CA ALA A 59 -29.11 -6.33 22.92
C ALA A 59 -29.49 -5.71 21.56
N ALA A 60 -28.59 -4.97 20.91
CA ALA A 60 -28.81 -4.46 19.55
C ALA A 60 -28.90 -5.60 18.52
N ILE A 61 -28.01 -6.58 18.60
CA ILE A 61 -27.98 -7.78 17.74
C ILE A 61 -29.26 -8.62 17.93
N GLU A 62 -29.73 -8.80 19.16
CA GLU A 62 -30.99 -9.51 19.43
C GLU A 62 -32.21 -8.82 18.79
N ILE A 63 -32.20 -7.49 18.72
CA ILE A 63 -33.27 -6.71 18.08
C ILE A 63 -33.16 -6.79 16.55
N ALA A 64 -31.94 -6.72 16.01
CA ALA A 64 -31.67 -6.73 14.59
C ALA A 64 -30.43 -7.60 14.28
N PRO A 65 -30.63 -8.92 14.04
CA PRO A 65 -29.51 -9.85 13.83
C PRO A 65 -28.66 -9.61 12.58
N ARG A 66 -29.12 -8.73 11.68
CA ARG A 66 -28.42 -8.32 10.45
C ARG A 66 -27.85 -6.90 10.54
N ALA A 67 -27.74 -6.32 11.74
CA ALA A 67 -27.09 -5.03 11.94
C ALA A 67 -25.56 -5.23 12.04
N ALA A 68 -24.85 -5.12 10.91
CA ALA A 68 -23.42 -5.35 10.83
C ALA A 68 -22.63 -4.46 11.81
N GLU A 69 -23.04 -3.20 11.97
CA GLU A 69 -22.41 -2.23 12.86
C GLU A 69 -22.49 -2.64 14.34
N ALA A 70 -23.52 -3.40 14.73
CA ALA A 70 -23.65 -3.89 16.09
C ALA A 70 -22.61 -4.98 16.40
N TYR A 71 -22.30 -5.83 15.42
CA TYR A 71 -21.21 -6.81 15.55
C TYR A 71 -19.85 -6.12 15.59
N ILE A 72 -19.60 -5.13 14.71
CA ILE A 72 -18.35 -4.35 14.74
C ILE A 72 -18.16 -3.68 16.10
N GLY A 73 -19.18 -3.01 16.63
CA GLY A 73 -19.12 -2.37 17.94
C GLY A 73 -18.88 -3.35 19.09
N ARG A 74 -19.45 -4.56 19.02
CA ARG A 74 -19.20 -5.60 20.04
C ARG A 74 -17.80 -6.18 19.93
N ALA A 75 -17.30 -6.41 18.72
CA ALA A 75 -15.93 -6.85 18.46
C ALA A 75 -14.91 -5.84 19.01
N GLU A 76 -15.15 -4.54 18.83
CA GLU A 76 -14.30 -3.50 19.42
C GLU A 76 -14.31 -3.54 20.95
N ALA A 77 -15.45 -3.84 21.57
CA ALA A 77 -15.53 -4.00 23.01
C ALA A 77 -14.71 -5.22 23.47
N TYR A 78 -14.78 -6.34 22.73
CA TYR A 78 -13.93 -7.51 23.00
C TYR A 78 -12.44 -7.20 22.84
N MET A 79 -12.03 -6.45 21.80
CA MET A 79 -10.64 -5.99 21.66
C MET A 79 -10.20 -5.14 22.86
N GLY A 80 -11.08 -4.25 23.34
CA GLY A 80 -10.85 -3.47 24.55
C GLY A 80 -10.64 -4.31 25.81
N LEU A 81 -11.45 -5.37 25.98
CA LEU A 81 -11.30 -6.35 27.07
C LEU A 81 -9.99 -7.13 26.97
N ALA A 82 -9.60 -7.55 25.77
CA ALA A 82 -8.35 -8.28 25.54
C ALA A 82 -7.11 -7.44 25.89
N ALA A 83 -7.16 -6.13 25.61
CA ALA A 83 -6.08 -5.18 25.87
C ALA A 83 -6.04 -4.64 27.31
N ALA A 84 -7.07 -4.86 28.13
CA ALA A 84 -7.17 -4.29 29.47
C ALA A 84 -6.12 -4.90 30.43
N PRO A 85 -5.35 -4.07 31.17
CA PRO A 85 -4.30 -4.55 32.08
C PRO A 85 -4.87 -5.28 33.31
N GLU A 86 -6.09 -4.94 33.72
CA GLU A 86 -6.85 -5.63 34.75
C GLU A 86 -7.76 -6.68 34.12
N ASN A 87 -7.17 -7.69 33.48
CA ASN A 87 -7.95 -8.80 32.93
C ASN A 87 -8.46 -9.66 34.11
N THR A 88 -9.52 -9.18 34.77
CA THR A 88 -10.19 -9.78 35.94
C THR A 88 -11.36 -10.68 35.53
N SER A 89 -11.63 -10.78 34.23
CA SER A 89 -12.63 -11.67 33.68
C SER A 89 -12.11 -13.11 33.63
N THR A 90 -13.01 -14.08 33.80
CA THR A 90 -12.69 -15.52 33.75
C THR A 90 -12.26 -16.02 32.37
N ALA A 91 -12.57 -15.26 31.32
CA ALA A 91 -12.13 -15.52 29.96
C ALA A 91 -10.76 -14.84 29.73
N GLY A 92 -9.76 -15.60 29.31
CA GLY A 92 -8.46 -15.07 28.94
C GLY A 92 -8.53 -14.16 27.72
N PRO A 93 -7.50 -13.32 27.48
CA PRO A 93 -7.45 -12.42 26.33
C PRO A 93 -7.62 -13.16 24.99
N GLU A 94 -7.19 -14.42 24.91
CA GLU A 94 -7.32 -15.26 23.72
C GLU A 94 -8.78 -15.49 23.32
N GLN A 95 -9.67 -15.67 24.29
CA GLN A 95 -11.09 -15.86 24.02
C GLN A 95 -11.71 -14.56 23.49
N TRP A 96 -11.36 -13.41 24.07
CA TRP A 96 -11.86 -12.12 23.59
C TRP A 96 -11.40 -11.80 22.17
N TYR A 97 -10.16 -12.12 21.82
CA TYR A 97 -9.71 -12.01 20.43
C TYR A 97 -10.51 -12.91 19.49
N ALA A 98 -10.79 -14.15 19.88
CA ALA A 98 -11.60 -15.07 19.07
C ALA A 98 -13.05 -14.57 18.91
N ASP A 99 -13.65 -14.05 19.98
CA ASP A 99 -15.00 -13.47 19.94
C ASP A 99 -15.04 -12.20 19.05
N ALA A 100 -14.01 -11.35 19.12
CA ALA A 100 -13.86 -10.18 18.25
C ALA A 100 -13.71 -10.57 16.78
N GLU A 101 -12.81 -11.52 16.47
CA GLU A 101 -12.60 -12.06 15.13
C GLU A 101 -13.91 -12.60 14.55
N ASN A 102 -14.64 -13.41 15.32
CA ASN A 102 -15.93 -13.95 14.88
C ASN A 102 -16.96 -12.86 14.59
N ASP A 103 -17.04 -11.82 15.40
CA ASP A 103 -17.98 -10.72 15.19
C ASP A 103 -17.61 -9.86 13.97
N TYR A 104 -16.32 -9.57 13.75
CA TYR A 104 -15.89 -8.87 12.53
C TYR A 104 -16.18 -9.72 11.27
N LEU A 105 -15.88 -11.02 11.30
CA LEU A 105 -16.21 -11.93 10.20
C LEU A 105 -17.73 -12.03 9.98
N THR A 106 -18.52 -11.99 11.05
CA THR A 106 -19.98 -11.95 10.95
C THR A 106 -20.46 -10.67 10.29
N ALA A 107 -19.88 -9.51 10.63
CA ALA A 107 -20.19 -8.25 9.98
C ALA A 107 -19.89 -8.30 8.47
N LEU A 108 -18.74 -8.84 8.07
CA LEU A 108 -18.38 -9.03 6.67
C LEU A 108 -19.29 -10.04 5.94
N SER A 109 -19.79 -11.06 6.64
CA SER A 109 -20.78 -11.99 6.07
C SER A 109 -22.16 -11.34 5.83
N ILE A 110 -22.47 -10.27 6.57
CA ILE A 110 -23.69 -9.49 6.39
C ILE A 110 -23.54 -8.49 5.25
N ASP A 111 -22.39 -7.81 5.19
CA ASP A 111 -22.03 -6.84 4.16
C ASP A 111 -20.51 -6.82 3.95
N GLU A 112 -20.07 -7.37 2.82
CA GLU A 112 -18.66 -7.46 2.44
C GLU A 112 -18.06 -6.12 1.98
N SER A 113 -18.87 -5.07 1.83
CA SER A 113 -18.36 -3.75 1.41
C SER A 113 -17.82 -2.91 2.57
N ILE A 114 -17.91 -3.40 3.81
CA ILE A 114 -17.48 -2.69 5.01
C ILE A 114 -15.95 -2.73 5.15
N GLY A 115 -15.26 -1.77 4.51
CA GLY A 115 -13.81 -1.60 4.63
C GLY A 115 -13.30 -1.52 6.08
N GLU A 116 -14.08 -0.90 6.98
CA GLU A 116 -13.73 -0.82 8.41
C GLU A 116 -13.51 -2.20 9.05
N ALA A 117 -14.36 -3.19 8.76
CA ALA A 117 -14.24 -4.52 9.37
C ALA A 117 -12.98 -5.26 8.90
N TYR A 118 -12.56 -5.09 7.63
CA TYR A 118 -11.29 -5.61 7.14
C TYR A 118 -10.08 -4.99 7.86
N TYR A 119 -10.06 -3.66 8.03
CA TYR A 119 -8.97 -3.00 8.75
C TYR A 119 -8.91 -3.42 10.22
N LYS A 120 -10.06 -3.64 10.87
CA LYS A 120 -10.11 -4.11 12.26
C LYS A 120 -9.59 -5.53 12.41
N LEU A 121 -9.95 -6.44 11.49
CA LEU A 121 -9.36 -7.79 11.44
C LEU A 121 -7.87 -7.77 11.14
N ALA A 122 -7.42 -6.93 10.19
CA ALA A 122 -6.01 -6.75 9.91
C ALA A 122 -5.23 -6.28 11.16
N GLY A 123 -5.78 -5.31 11.91
CA GLY A 123 -5.23 -4.89 13.19
C GLY A 123 -5.14 -6.03 14.20
N LEU A 124 -6.23 -6.80 14.38
CA LEU A 124 -6.26 -7.98 15.25
C LEU A 124 -5.19 -9.01 14.87
N TYR A 125 -5.09 -9.38 13.60
CA TYR A 125 -4.08 -10.34 13.14
C TYR A 125 -2.65 -9.81 13.28
N THR A 126 -2.45 -8.49 13.13
CA THR A 126 -1.17 -7.85 13.40
C THR A 126 -0.79 -8.00 14.88
N ASP A 127 -1.70 -7.66 15.80
CA ASP A 127 -1.47 -7.77 17.24
C ASP A 127 -1.17 -9.22 17.68
N GLN A 128 -1.80 -10.19 17.01
CA GLN A 128 -1.59 -11.61 17.26
C GLN A 128 -0.41 -12.23 16.47
N SER A 129 0.31 -11.44 15.67
CA SER A 129 1.39 -11.92 14.79
C SER A 129 0.95 -13.04 13.82
N ARG A 130 -0.33 -13.04 13.40
CA ARG A 130 -0.93 -14.00 12.47
C ARG A 130 -0.78 -13.51 11.03
N LEU A 131 0.43 -13.61 10.49
CA LEU A 131 0.79 -13.02 9.20
C LEU A 131 -0.01 -13.57 8.01
N ASP A 132 -0.26 -14.88 7.97
CA ASP A 132 -1.01 -15.49 6.86
C ASP A 132 -2.46 -14.98 6.81
N ASP A 133 -3.11 -14.88 7.97
CA ASP A 133 -4.47 -14.35 8.09
C ASP A 133 -4.51 -12.85 7.76
N LEU A 134 -3.49 -12.09 8.16
CA LEU A 134 -3.33 -10.67 7.81
C LEU A 134 -3.24 -10.49 6.29
N ILE A 135 -2.39 -11.25 5.60
CA ILE A 135 -2.25 -11.16 4.15
C ILE A 135 -3.57 -11.53 3.46
N HIS A 136 -4.26 -12.57 3.94
CA HIS A 136 -5.54 -12.99 3.38
C HIS A 136 -6.59 -11.88 3.52
N ILE A 137 -6.77 -11.33 4.72
CA ILE A 137 -7.84 -10.35 4.96
C ILE A 137 -7.58 -9.01 4.27
N LEU A 138 -6.32 -8.59 4.11
CA LEU A 138 -5.98 -7.40 3.34
C LEU A 138 -6.29 -7.60 1.84
N ARG A 139 -6.04 -8.79 1.29
CA ARG A 139 -6.40 -9.11 -0.10
C ARG A 139 -7.90 -9.11 -0.30
N ASP A 140 -8.64 -9.73 0.61
CA ASP A 140 -10.11 -9.74 0.57
C ASP A 140 -10.66 -8.32 0.66
N GLY A 141 -10.12 -7.49 1.57
CA GLY A 141 -10.49 -6.09 1.71
C GLY A 141 -10.27 -5.28 0.44
N TYR A 142 -9.11 -5.44 -0.21
CA TYR A 142 -8.84 -4.81 -1.50
C TYR A 142 -9.83 -5.26 -2.57
N ASN A 143 -10.08 -6.56 -2.69
CA ASN A 143 -10.97 -7.12 -3.70
C ASN A 143 -12.43 -6.67 -3.52
N ALA A 144 -12.90 -6.58 -2.27
CA ALA A 144 -14.28 -6.22 -1.96
C ALA A 144 -14.55 -4.71 -2.08
N THR A 145 -13.56 -3.87 -1.76
CA THR A 145 -13.77 -2.42 -1.62
C THR A 145 -13.05 -1.56 -2.66
N GLY A 146 -11.99 -2.08 -3.28
CA GLY A 146 -11.07 -1.31 -4.12
C GLY A 146 -10.23 -0.28 -3.34
N ASP A 147 -10.19 -0.33 -2.01
CA ASP A 147 -9.41 0.59 -1.19
C ASP A 147 -7.90 0.28 -1.29
N GLU A 148 -7.17 1.23 -1.87
CA GLU A 148 -5.72 1.19 -2.07
C GLU A 148 -4.92 1.12 -0.77
N GLY A 149 -5.51 1.50 0.37
CA GLY A 149 -4.87 1.36 1.68
C GLY A 149 -4.54 -0.11 2.03
N PHE A 150 -5.37 -1.07 1.62
CA PHE A 150 -5.09 -2.49 1.78
C PHE A 150 -3.91 -2.95 0.92
N ARG A 151 -3.86 -2.50 -0.34
CA ARG A 151 -2.74 -2.81 -1.24
C ARG A 151 -1.43 -2.26 -0.68
N LYS A 152 -1.45 -1.03 -0.17
CA LYS A 152 -0.28 -0.43 0.47
C LYS A 152 0.23 -1.25 1.67
N GLN A 153 -0.66 -1.73 2.54
CA GLN A 153 -0.25 -2.60 3.66
C GLN A 153 0.31 -3.94 3.18
N LEU A 154 -0.28 -4.55 2.14
CA LEU A 154 0.26 -5.76 1.52
C LEU A 154 1.67 -5.53 0.95
N ASP A 155 1.88 -4.41 0.25
CA ASP A 155 3.18 -4.05 -0.30
C ASP A 155 4.21 -3.82 0.81
N GLU A 156 3.81 -3.26 1.96
CA GLU A 156 4.67 -3.11 3.13
C GLU A 156 5.04 -4.45 3.78
N LEU A 157 4.11 -5.42 3.83
CA LEU A 157 4.35 -6.77 4.38
C LEU A 157 5.23 -7.64 3.47
N ASP A 158 5.17 -7.45 2.15
CA ASP A 158 5.99 -8.21 1.20
C ASP A 158 7.47 -7.77 1.28
N LYS A 159 7.78 -6.57 1.82
CA LYS A 159 9.14 -6.04 1.83
C LYS A 159 10.09 -6.96 2.60
N PRO A 160 11.28 -7.24 2.04
CA PRO A 160 12.22 -8.14 2.68
C PRO A 160 12.76 -7.53 3.99
N ALA A 161 13.04 -8.37 4.98
CA ALA A 161 13.59 -7.94 6.25
C ALA A 161 15.08 -7.62 6.11
N GLY A 162 15.61 -6.70 6.94
CA GLY A 162 17.01 -6.27 6.86
C GLY A 162 18.03 -7.40 7.04
N ASP A 163 17.69 -8.45 7.79
CA ASP A 163 18.55 -9.62 8.01
C ASP A 163 18.37 -10.72 6.95
N ASP A 164 17.48 -10.54 5.96
CA ASP A 164 17.35 -11.46 4.84
C ASP A 164 18.57 -11.40 3.94
N ILE A 165 18.89 -12.52 3.29
CA ILE A 165 19.97 -12.61 2.30
C ILE A 165 19.40 -12.23 0.94
N VAL A 166 20.03 -11.24 0.29
CA VAL A 166 19.67 -10.81 -1.06
C VAL A 166 19.84 -11.97 -2.04
N GLN A 167 18.74 -12.33 -2.72
CA GLN A 167 18.77 -13.28 -3.83
C GLN A 167 18.96 -12.49 -5.13
N TRP A 168 20.16 -12.55 -5.68
CA TRP A 168 20.49 -11.85 -6.91
C TRP A 168 19.87 -12.55 -8.12
N SER A 169 19.11 -11.79 -8.90
CA SER A 169 18.41 -12.21 -10.11
C SER A 169 19.31 -12.09 -11.35
N ASP A 170 20.36 -11.28 -11.27
CA ASP A 170 21.32 -11.04 -12.34
C ASP A 170 22.76 -10.97 -11.78
N PRO A 171 23.69 -11.81 -12.28
CA PRO A 171 25.05 -11.88 -11.75
C PRO A 171 25.92 -10.67 -12.12
N VAL A 172 25.59 -9.96 -13.20
CA VAL A 172 26.31 -8.73 -13.59
C VAL A 172 25.92 -7.61 -12.64
N MET A 173 24.61 -7.46 -12.39
CA MET A 173 24.11 -6.51 -11.39
C MET A 173 24.66 -6.80 -10.00
N GLU A 174 24.66 -8.07 -9.57
CA GLU A 174 25.25 -8.50 -8.29
C GLU A 174 26.70 -8.03 -8.17
N LYS A 175 27.52 -8.35 -9.18
CA LYS A 175 28.95 -8.00 -9.18
C LYS A 175 29.13 -6.49 -9.05
N MET A 176 28.42 -5.70 -9.86
CA MET A 176 28.54 -4.24 -9.85
C MET A 176 28.13 -3.65 -8.49
N VAL A 177 27.02 -4.11 -7.91
CA VAL A 177 26.56 -3.61 -6.61
C VAL A 177 27.52 -4.01 -5.50
N ARG A 178 28.02 -5.26 -5.49
CA ARG A 178 29.03 -5.74 -4.53
C ARG A 178 30.30 -4.90 -4.54
N GLU A 179 30.82 -4.61 -5.73
CA GLU A 179 31.98 -3.74 -5.90
C GLU A 179 31.69 -2.32 -5.35
N ALA A 180 30.51 -1.77 -5.64
CA ALA A 180 30.12 -0.44 -5.19
C ALA A 180 29.91 -0.32 -3.67
N ILE A 181 29.44 -1.38 -3.00
CA ILE A 181 29.25 -1.42 -1.54
C ILE A 181 30.44 -2.04 -0.79
N ASN A 182 31.51 -2.41 -1.50
CA ASN A 182 32.75 -3.00 -0.96
C ASN A 182 32.53 -4.32 -0.19
N ILE A 183 31.72 -5.24 -0.75
CA ILE A 183 31.49 -6.59 -0.23
C ILE A 183 31.93 -7.64 -1.27
N GLU A 184 33.20 -8.03 -1.19
CA GLU A 184 33.83 -8.93 -2.18
C GLU A 184 33.38 -10.39 -2.09
N SER A 185 32.98 -10.87 -0.90
CA SER A 185 32.60 -12.27 -0.69
C SER A 185 31.61 -12.43 0.46
N GLY A 186 30.91 -13.57 0.49
CA GLY A 186 29.87 -13.85 1.48
C GLY A 186 28.48 -13.32 1.10
N PRO A 187 27.48 -13.52 1.98
CA PRO A 187 26.13 -13.03 1.74
C PRO A 187 26.11 -11.50 1.75
N VAL A 188 25.30 -10.92 0.87
CA VAL A 188 24.83 -9.53 1.00
C VAL A 188 23.50 -9.61 1.73
N TYR A 189 23.38 -8.90 2.85
CA TYR A 189 22.13 -8.77 3.57
C TYR A 189 21.36 -7.56 3.07
N VAL A 190 20.04 -7.60 3.17
CA VAL A 190 19.16 -6.48 2.74
C VAL A 190 19.54 -5.17 3.42
N LYS A 191 19.90 -5.21 4.71
CA LYS A 191 20.37 -4.04 5.46
C LYS A 191 21.64 -3.39 4.90
N ASP A 192 22.45 -4.13 4.17
CA ASP A 192 23.64 -3.59 3.52
C ASP A 192 23.25 -2.64 2.36
N LEU A 193 22.01 -2.76 1.84
CA LEU A 193 21.46 -1.95 0.77
C LEU A 193 20.61 -0.76 1.26
N ASP A 194 20.20 -0.73 2.54
CA ASP A 194 19.27 0.28 3.08
C ASP A 194 19.77 1.73 2.94
N SER A 195 21.09 1.95 2.86
CA SER A 195 21.62 3.31 2.69
C SER A 195 21.52 3.83 1.25
N ILE A 196 21.22 2.96 0.27
CA ILE A 196 21.20 3.27 -1.15
C ILE A 196 19.88 3.99 -1.48
N TRP A 197 19.99 5.29 -1.76
CA TRP A 197 18.85 6.15 -2.07
C TRP A 197 18.69 6.35 -3.58
N SER A 198 19.80 6.45 -4.31
CA SER A 198 19.83 6.44 -5.79
C SER A 198 20.78 5.36 -6.30
N LEU A 199 20.38 4.69 -7.39
CA LEU A 199 21.19 3.71 -8.10
C LEU A 199 21.21 4.04 -9.59
N ASP A 200 22.35 4.49 -10.09
CA ASP A 200 22.59 4.74 -11.51
C ASP A 200 23.57 3.70 -12.07
N ILE A 201 23.15 2.92 -13.07
CA ILE A 201 23.96 1.94 -13.78
C ILE A 201 23.95 2.29 -15.27
N LEU A 202 25.15 2.39 -15.87
CA LEU A 202 25.33 2.62 -17.30
C LEU A 202 26.05 1.44 -17.94
N GLY A 203 25.32 0.69 -18.75
CA GLY A 203 25.79 -0.59 -19.28
C GLY A 203 26.19 -1.53 -18.15
N ASP A 204 27.32 -2.21 -18.33
CA ASP A 204 27.97 -3.04 -17.31
C ASP A 204 29.31 -2.44 -16.85
N ARG A 205 29.44 -1.12 -16.99
CA ARG A 205 30.72 -0.41 -16.83
C ARG A 205 30.75 0.51 -15.64
N TYR A 206 29.69 1.29 -15.47
CA TYR A 206 29.63 2.32 -14.46
C TYR A 206 28.44 2.11 -13.54
N ILE A 207 28.70 2.23 -12.24
CA ILE A 207 27.70 2.24 -11.18
C ILE A 207 27.96 3.44 -10.28
N PHE A 208 26.91 4.20 -9.99
CA PHE A 208 26.93 5.32 -9.06
C PHE A 208 25.82 5.13 -8.03
N ILE A 209 26.20 5.22 -6.76
CA ILE A 209 25.29 5.09 -5.62
C ILE A 209 25.31 6.41 -4.85
N SER A 210 24.14 7.02 -4.68
CA SER A 210 23.96 8.10 -3.71
C SER A 210 23.31 7.55 -2.46
N LYS A 211 23.83 7.98 -1.30
CA LYS A 211 23.24 7.64 0.00
C LYS A 211 22.19 8.66 0.41
N ARG A 212 21.28 8.24 1.29
CA ARG A 212 20.27 9.11 1.88
C ARG A 212 20.93 10.33 2.56
N PRO A 213 20.48 11.58 2.29
CA PRO A 213 21.02 12.76 2.97
C PRO A 213 20.74 12.72 4.48
N GLU A 214 21.77 12.89 5.31
CA GLU A 214 21.64 12.82 6.78
C GLU A 214 20.76 13.95 7.37
N ASN A 215 20.53 15.05 6.64
CA ASN A 215 19.98 16.30 7.19
C ASN A 215 18.61 16.75 6.64
N ASN A 216 17.87 15.87 5.95
CA ASN A 216 16.52 16.21 5.43
C ASN A 216 16.48 17.45 4.51
N THR A 217 17.62 17.85 3.94
CA THR A 217 17.70 18.89 2.91
C THR A 217 17.24 18.29 1.59
N THR A 218 16.37 18.99 0.87
CA THR A 218 15.86 18.58 -0.46
C THR A 218 16.93 18.62 -1.56
N GLU A 219 18.16 19.00 -1.24
CA GLU A 219 19.32 18.87 -2.10
C GLU A 219 19.90 17.45 -1.90
N SER A 220 19.46 16.52 -2.74
CA SER A 220 20.27 15.32 -2.99
C SER A 220 21.60 15.81 -3.58
N GLU A 221 22.73 15.39 -3.03
CA GLU A 221 23.95 15.29 -3.83
C GLU A 221 23.68 14.20 -4.89
N SER A 222 23.01 14.60 -5.97
CA SER A 222 22.91 13.82 -7.18
C SER A 222 24.32 13.76 -7.74
N ASN A 223 25.10 12.79 -7.27
CA ASN A 223 26.40 12.42 -7.82
C ASN A 223 26.19 11.66 -9.14
N SER A 224 25.26 12.14 -9.98
CA SER A 224 25.09 11.69 -11.35
C SER A 224 26.28 12.22 -12.13
N ASN A 225 27.44 11.64 -11.85
CA ASN A 225 28.73 11.98 -12.43
C ASN A 225 28.91 11.18 -13.71
N TRP A 226 27.89 11.25 -14.57
CA TRP A 226 27.82 10.52 -15.82
C TRP A 226 27.14 11.39 -16.87
N GLY A 227 27.43 11.10 -18.13
CA GLY A 227 26.89 11.77 -19.30
C GLY A 227 26.58 10.78 -20.40
N TYR A 228 25.88 11.27 -21.41
CA TYR A 228 25.54 10.50 -22.59
C TYR A 228 25.42 11.41 -23.80
N ARG A 229 25.61 10.81 -24.98
CA ARG A 229 25.50 11.47 -26.28
C ARG A 229 24.32 10.88 -27.04
N ILE A 230 23.56 11.74 -27.71
CA ILE A 230 22.32 11.37 -28.37
C ILE A 230 22.30 11.86 -29.81
N LEU A 231 21.66 11.09 -30.67
CA LEU A 231 21.40 11.46 -32.06
C LEU A 231 19.94 11.91 -32.22
N SER A 232 19.73 13.05 -32.89
CA SER A 232 18.40 13.50 -33.31
C SER A 232 18.21 13.29 -34.82
N ARG A 233 17.04 12.79 -35.24
CA ARG A 233 16.70 12.71 -36.66
C ARG A 233 16.12 14.04 -37.12
N ALA A 234 16.88 14.82 -37.89
CA ALA A 234 16.47 16.13 -38.40
C ALA A 234 15.40 16.10 -39.53
N SER A 235 14.69 15.00 -39.76
CA SER A 235 13.81 14.86 -40.94
C SER A 235 12.59 13.96 -40.73
N ALA A 236 11.67 14.43 -39.90
CA ALA A 236 10.21 14.36 -40.11
C ALA A 236 9.59 15.16 -38.95
N GLY A 237 8.62 16.04 -39.25
CA GLY A 237 8.00 16.88 -38.23
C GLY A 237 7.47 16.06 -37.05
N ASP A 238 7.84 16.47 -35.84
CA ASP A 238 7.19 16.12 -34.57
C ASP A 238 7.31 14.68 -34.01
N ASP A 239 8.45 13.99 -34.17
CA ASP A 239 8.73 12.82 -33.32
C ASP A 239 10.10 12.85 -32.64
N ASN A 240 10.06 12.75 -31.32
CA ASN A 240 11.13 12.82 -30.33
C ASN A 240 12.00 11.54 -30.37
N SER A 241 12.52 11.21 -31.55
CA SER A 241 13.27 10.00 -31.92
C SER A 241 14.74 10.01 -31.47
N TRP A 242 14.99 10.37 -30.21
CA TRP A 242 16.35 10.42 -29.67
C TRP A 242 16.92 9.01 -29.51
N LYS A 243 18.07 8.75 -30.12
CA LYS A 243 18.82 7.49 -29.96
C LYS A 243 20.05 7.71 -29.10
N LEU A 244 20.31 6.80 -28.17
CA LEU A 244 21.53 6.81 -27.36
C LEU A 244 22.71 6.41 -28.25
N GLU A 245 23.71 7.27 -28.37
CA GLU A 245 24.90 7.01 -29.17
C GLU A 245 26.05 6.48 -28.33
N ALA A 246 26.28 7.10 -27.17
CA ALA A 246 27.32 6.70 -26.23
C ALA A 246 26.94 7.12 -24.80
N PHE A 247 27.55 6.49 -23.80
CA PHE A 247 27.48 6.89 -22.40
C PHE A 247 28.87 6.86 -21.76
N PHE A 248 29.09 7.66 -20.73
CA PHE A 248 30.40 7.81 -20.08
C PHE A 248 30.25 8.30 -18.63
N SER A 249 31.26 8.03 -17.81
CA SER A 249 31.46 8.73 -16.54
C SER A 249 31.98 10.14 -16.79
N LEU A 250 31.73 11.12 -15.92
CA LEU A 250 32.34 12.46 -16.01
C LEU A 250 33.71 12.54 -15.30
N SER A 251 34.28 11.41 -14.90
CA SER A 251 35.66 11.32 -14.40
C SER A 251 36.70 11.62 -15.48
N GLU A 252 37.86 12.16 -15.07
CA GLU A 252 38.93 12.64 -15.97
C GLU A 252 39.44 11.58 -16.98
N ASP A 253 39.39 10.29 -16.63
CA ASP A 253 39.86 9.17 -17.47
C ASP A 253 38.71 8.33 -18.08
N SER A 254 37.53 8.93 -18.27
CA SER A 254 36.36 8.21 -18.80
C SER A 254 36.47 7.88 -20.28
N GLU A 255 35.96 6.71 -20.66
CA GLU A 255 35.83 6.28 -22.06
C GLU A 255 34.36 6.40 -22.48
N GLU A 256 34.11 6.88 -23.71
CA GLU A 256 32.78 6.80 -24.32
C GLU A 256 32.47 5.34 -24.68
N ILE A 257 31.43 4.79 -24.08
CA ILE A 257 30.96 3.44 -24.34
C ILE A 257 29.82 3.49 -25.34
N THR A 258 29.99 2.78 -26.45
CA THR A 258 29.05 2.74 -27.58
C THR A 258 28.35 1.38 -27.72
N VAL A 259 28.46 0.51 -26.72
CA VAL A 259 27.85 -0.84 -26.72
C VAL A 259 27.01 -1.05 -25.46
N LYS A 260 25.96 -1.87 -25.56
CA LYS A 260 25.16 -2.28 -24.40
C LYS A 260 26.00 -3.13 -23.42
N GLY A 261 25.69 -3.02 -22.14
CA GLY A 261 26.08 -3.97 -21.11
C GLY A 261 25.22 -5.23 -21.15
N ASN A 262 25.36 -6.06 -20.12
CA ASN A 262 24.81 -7.42 -20.11
C ASN A 262 23.73 -7.68 -19.03
N ILE A 263 23.26 -6.66 -18.31
CA ILE A 263 22.20 -6.81 -17.32
C ILE A 263 20.88 -7.11 -18.03
N GLN A 264 20.16 -8.13 -17.55
CA GLN A 264 18.89 -8.59 -18.12
C GLN A 264 17.76 -8.62 -17.09
N ASN A 265 18.07 -8.96 -15.83
CA ASN A 265 17.08 -9.05 -14.76
C ASN A 265 17.37 -8.02 -13.65
N ILE A 266 16.31 -7.39 -13.13
CA ILE A 266 16.36 -6.35 -12.11
C ILE A 266 15.43 -6.62 -10.93
N ASP A 267 14.89 -7.84 -10.79
CA ASP A 267 13.98 -8.22 -9.71
C ASP A 267 14.60 -8.00 -8.32
N SER A 268 15.93 -8.06 -8.25
CA SER A 268 16.68 -7.78 -7.02
C SER A 268 16.57 -6.34 -6.54
N LEU A 269 16.08 -5.39 -7.37
CA LEU A 269 15.71 -4.05 -6.91
C LEU A 269 14.70 -4.08 -5.76
N TRP A 270 13.92 -5.16 -5.64
CA TRP A 270 13.01 -5.39 -4.51
C TRP A 270 13.69 -5.33 -3.14
N TYR A 271 14.96 -5.71 -3.05
CA TYR A 271 15.72 -5.69 -1.81
C TYR A 271 16.22 -4.30 -1.40
N PHE A 272 16.07 -3.28 -2.25
CA PHE A 272 16.54 -1.92 -1.96
C PHE A 272 15.41 -1.10 -1.32
N ARG A 273 15.23 -1.26 0.00
CA ARG A 273 14.03 -0.78 0.73
C ARG A 273 13.85 0.73 0.75
N ASP A 274 14.95 1.47 0.67
CA ASP A 274 15.03 2.94 0.74
C ASP A 274 15.32 3.58 -0.63
N LEU A 275 15.36 2.79 -1.71
CA LEU A 275 15.60 3.30 -3.06
C LEU A 275 14.48 4.24 -3.49
N GLN A 276 14.85 5.43 -3.97
CA GLN A 276 13.91 6.44 -4.46
C GLN A 276 14.11 6.73 -5.94
N THR A 277 15.32 6.61 -6.45
CA THR A 277 15.62 6.85 -7.86
C THR A 277 16.45 5.72 -8.43
N VAL A 278 16.06 5.23 -9.60
CA VAL A 278 16.81 4.20 -10.32
C VAL A 278 17.00 4.60 -11.76
N GLN A 279 18.23 4.49 -12.24
CA GLN A 279 18.53 4.56 -13.64
C GLN A 279 19.37 3.35 -14.04
N ILE A 280 18.90 2.54 -14.97
CA ILE A 280 19.69 1.45 -15.55
C ILE A 280 19.58 1.56 -17.06
N ILE A 281 20.56 2.22 -17.68
CA ILE A 281 20.54 2.44 -19.13
C ILE A 281 21.49 1.49 -19.84
N ALA A 282 21.26 1.34 -21.15
CA ALA A 282 22.18 0.67 -22.05
C ALA A 282 22.44 -0.81 -21.73
N ASN A 283 21.39 -1.58 -21.47
CA ASN A 283 21.46 -3.00 -21.13
C ASN A 283 20.41 -3.81 -21.91
N HIS A 284 20.12 -5.04 -21.48
CA HIS A 284 19.20 -5.98 -22.12
C HIS A 284 17.97 -6.29 -21.24
N ILE A 285 17.50 -5.32 -20.46
CA ILE A 285 16.33 -5.48 -19.58
C ILE A 285 15.06 -5.47 -20.43
N SER A 286 14.19 -6.48 -20.28
CA SER A 286 12.89 -6.52 -20.96
C SER A 286 11.70 -6.46 -20.00
N ASP A 287 11.89 -6.85 -18.74
CA ASP A 287 10.85 -6.90 -17.72
C ASP A 287 11.14 -5.87 -16.61
N VAL A 288 10.19 -4.94 -16.41
CA VAL A 288 10.24 -3.91 -15.35
C VAL A 288 9.08 -4.07 -14.36
N SER A 289 8.46 -5.25 -14.28
CA SER A 289 7.32 -5.52 -13.41
C SER A 289 7.64 -5.37 -11.92
N VAL A 290 8.91 -5.55 -11.53
CA VAL A 290 9.40 -5.29 -10.17
C VAL A 290 9.05 -3.87 -9.68
N LEU A 291 9.00 -2.88 -10.59
CA LEU A 291 8.69 -1.49 -10.24
C LEU A 291 7.32 -1.32 -9.59
N LYS A 292 6.36 -2.24 -9.84
CA LYS A 292 5.04 -2.24 -9.20
C LYS A 292 5.11 -2.37 -7.68
N ARG A 293 6.18 -2.96 -7.16
CA ARG A 293 6.41 -3.16 -5.73
C ARG A 293 7.27 -2.05 -5.12
N LEU A 294 7.87 -1.20 -5.94
CA LEU A 294 8.78 -0.16 -5.49
C LEU A 294 8.07 1.19 -5.36
N ASN A 295 8.43 1.96 -4.34
CA ASN A 295 7.93 3.33 -4.16
C ASN A 295 8.98 4.35 -4.61
N LEU A 296 9.22 4.38 -5.92
CA LEU A 296 10.21 5.26 -6.55
C LEU A 296 9.62 6.64 -6.85
N ILE A 297 10.46 7.66 -6.72
CA ILE A 297 10.23 9.02 -7.22
C ILE A 297 10.52 9.09 -8.72
N SER A 298 11.56 8.39 -9.18
CA SER A 298 12.00 8.41 -10.58
C SER A 298 12.58 7.07 -11.00
N ALA A 299 12.34 6.69 -12.25
CA ALA A 299 12.84 5.47 -12.85
C ALA A 299 13.15 5.69 -14.34
N ASN A 300 14.37 5.33 -14.78
CA ASN A 300 14.79 5.48 -16.16
C ASN A 300 15.54 4.23 -16.66
N PHE A 301 15.01 3.62 -17.72
CA PHE A 301 15.55 2.39 -18.31
C PHE A 301 15.88 2.54 -19.79
N TRP A 302 16.34 3.72 -20.20
CA TRP A 302 16.64 4.01 -21.61
C TRP A 302 17.64 3.02 -22.24
N ALA A 303 17.49 2.72 -23.53
CA ALA A 303 18.34 1.80 -24.29
C ALA A 303 18.40 0.38 -23.71
N ASN A 304 17.26 -0.12 -23.24
CA ASN A 304 17.02 -1.53 -22.88
C ASN A 304 16.12 -2.23 -23.92
N ASP A 305 15.69 -3.46 -23.66
CA ASP A 305 14.87 -4.26 -24.57
C ASP A 305 13.38 -4.29 -24.13
N ILE A 306 12.88 -3.18 -23.59
CA ILE A 306 11.53 -3.02 -23.02
C ILE A 306 10.53 -2.70 -24.14
N THR A 307 9.52 -3.55 -24.30
CA THR A 307 8.47 -3.35 -25.31
C THR A 307 7.22 -2.70 -24.75
N ASP A 308 6.89 -2.95 -23.48
CA ASP A 308 5.75 -2.33 -22.78
C ASP A 308 6.26 -1.25 -21.83
N THR A 309 6.06 0.00 -22.23
CA THR A 309 6.51 1.17 -21.46
C THR A 309 5.45 1.73 -20.53
N SER A 310 4.27 1.10 -20.43
CA SER A 310 3.14 1.63 -19.64
C SER A 310 3.50 1.89 -18.18
N LEU A 311 4.29 1.00 -17.55
CA LEU A 311 4.78 1.16 -16.18
C LEU A 311 5.79 2.29 -16.01
N LEU A 312 6.44 2.71 -17.09
CA LEU A 312 7.45 3.77 -17.06
C LEU A 312 6.87 5.16 -17.28
N GLU A 313 5.68 5.26 -17.91
CA GLU A 313 5.00 6.54 -18.17
C GLU A 313 4.72 7.34 -16.88
N GLN A 314 4.57 6.68 -15.74
CA GLN A 314 4.36 7.35 -14.46
C GLN A 314 5.63 8.01 -13.88
N TYR A 315 6.81 7.63 -14.37
CA TYR A 315 8.10 8.10 -13.86
C TYR A 315 8.82 9.07 -14.79
N ASN A 316 8.44 9.13 -16.07
CA ASN A 316 9.12 9.94 -17.06
C ASN A 316 8.19 11.01 -17.64
N ALA A 317 8.63 12.27 -17.62
CA ALA A 317 7.88 13.39 -18.18
C ALA A 317 7.79 13.37 -19.71
N PHE A 318 8.61 12.53 -20.37
CA PHE A 318 8.60 12.37 -21.82
C PHE A 318 7.89 11.07 -22.21
N LYS A 319 6.99 11.15 -23.19
CA LYS A 319 6.34 9.98 -23.78
C LYS A 319 7.43 9.08 -24.39
N HIS A 320 7.51 7.83 -23.93
CA HIS A 320 8.47 6.86 -24.44
C HIS A 320 8.25 6.61 -25.94
N ASN A 321 9.32 6.73 -26.73
CA ASN A 321 9.31 6.38 -28.14
C ASN A 321 9.97 5.00 -28.30
N PRO A 322 9.35 4.01 -28.97
CA PRO A 322 9.95 2.70 -29.23
C PRO A 322 11.37 2.75 -29.83
N GLU A 323 11.71 3.81 -30.58
CA GLU A 323 13.04 4.04 -31.15
C GLU A 323 14.14 4.29 -30.10
N GLN A 324 13.77 4.58 -28.84
CA GLN A 324 14.68 4.76 -27.71
C GLN A 324 15.38 3.47 -27.26
N PHE A 325 14.96 2.30 -27.75
CA PHE A 325 15.32 1.00 -27.16
C PHE A 325 16.24 0.13 -28.05
N VAL A 326 16.51 0.51 -29.30
CA VAL A 326 16.97 -0.48 -30.29
C VAL A 326 18.48 -0.52 -30.51
N GLU A 327 19.23 0.58 -30.39
CA GLU A 327 20.66 0.58 -30.71
C GLU A 327 21.46 1.59 -29.86
N ILE A 328 22.68 1.19 -29.48
CA ILE A 328 23.77 2.07 -29.02
C ILE A 328 24.88 1.92 -30.05
N GLY A 329 25.33 3.03 -30.65
CA GLY A 329 26.43 3.14 -31.63
C GLY A 329 26.50 2.06 -32.71
N ASP A 330 26.25 2.33 -33.99
CA ASP A 330 27.29 2.76 -34.93
C ASP A 330 26.66 3.35 -36.21
N ILE A 331 26.30 4.65 -36.22
CA ILE A 331 25.67 5.30 -37.39
C ILE A 331 26.70 6.05 -38.27
N MET A 332 27.94 6.23 -37.79
CA MET A 332 28.99 6.93 -38.56
C MET A 332 29.68 6.05 -39.62
N SER A 333 29.38 4.75 -39.69
CA SER A 333 29.90 3.85 -40.74
C SER A 333 29.00 3.73 -41.97
N SER A 334 27.75 4.25 -41.94
CA SER A 334 26.78 4.10 -43.04
C SER A 334 26.48 5.37 -43.86
N SER A 335 27.08 6.52 -43.55
CA SER A 335 26.88 7.78 -44.30
C SER A 335 27.96 8.08 -45.36
N LYS A 336 28.86 7.14 -45.64
CA LYS A 336 29.76 7.19 -46.81
C LYS A 336 29.33 6.16 -47.85
N ASN A 337 28.34 6.49 -48.67
CA ASN A 337 28.20 5.98 -50.05
C ASN A 337 27.44 6.98 -50.91
#